data_AF-A0AAW1TKN2-F1
#
_entry.id   AF-A0AAW1TKN2-F1
#
_cell.length_a   1.000
_cell.length_b   1.000
_cell.length_c   1.000
_cell.angle_alpha   90.00
_cell.angle_beta   90.00
_cell.angle_gamma   90.00
#
_symmetry.space_group_name_H-M   'P 1'
#
loop_
_entity.id
_entity.type
_entity.pdbx_description
1 polymer ?
#
loop_
_entity_poly.entity_id
_entity_poly.type
_entity_poly.pdbx_seq_one_letter_code
_entity_poly.pdbx_strand_id
1 'polypeptide(L)'
;MDLGNKRLTESNRKVSVASLHHCEKLTYSPACWIQNLPWKIFIEPVVQSGKKYLSVYVGCTQSGIEHWTCRAVVEIYKLFGLTPKIIRANTGLIFDSAASTSWGHISLCSGM
;
A
#
# COMPACT_ATOMS: atom_id res chain seq x y z
N MET A 1 -12.61 -5.59 34.98
CA MET A 1 -12.94 -4.90 33.71
C MET A 1 -11.89 -5.31 32.71
N ASP A 2 -12.18 -6.34 31.92
CA ASP A 2 -11.24 -6.89 30.95
C ASP A 2 -11.55 -6.26 29.59
N LEU A 3 -10.90 -5.13 29.29
CA LEU A 3 -10.92 -4.54 27.95
C LEU A 3 -9.97 -5.38 27.09
N GLY A 4 -10.46 -6.56 26.71
CA GLY A 4 -9.79 -7.47 25.79
C GLY A 4 -9.28 -6.69 24.58
N ASN A 5 -7.97 -6.53 24.51
CA ASN A 5 -7.27 -5.75 23.52
C ASN A 5 -7.38 -6.48 22.17
N LYS A 6 -8.52 -6.33 21.49
CA LYS A 6 -8.81 -7.00 20.22
C LYS A 6 -7.82 -6.50 19.17
N ARG A 7 -6.84 -7.35 18.84
CA ARG A 7 -5.86 -7.09 17.79
C ARG A 7 -6.60 -7.01 16.45
N LEU A 8 -6.47 -5.87 15.77
CA LEU A 8 -7.04 -5.69 14.43
C LEU A 8 -6.37 -6.66 13.46
N THR A 9 -7.17 -7.45 12.75
CA THR A 9 -6.72 -8.46 11.77
C THR A 9 -6.86 -7.99 10.33
N GLU A 10 -7.70 -6.98 10.08
CA GLU A 10 -7.98 -6.40 8.76
C GLU A 10 -8.25 -4.90 8.88
N SER A 11 -8.10 -4.16 7.77
CA SER A 11 -8.44 -2.74 7.71
C SER A 11 -8.63 -2.26 6.27
N ASN A 12 -9.57 -1.35 6.09
CA ASN A 12 -9.80 -0.64 4.83
C ASN A 12 -9.29 0.79 4.93
N ARG A 13 -8.36 1.17 4.04
CA ARG A 13 -7.78 2.51 4.00
C ARG A 13 -7.89 3.11 2.61
N LYS A 14 -8.08 4.43 2.57
CA LYS A 14 -8.13 5.22 1.34
C LYS A 14 -6.98 6.23 1.36
N VAL A 15 -6.35 6.41 0.20
CA VAL A 15 -5.38 7.47 -0.04
C VAL A 15 -5.77 8.12 -1.37
N SER A 16 -5.71 9.44 -1.42
CA SER A 16 -6.07 10.22 -2.59
C SER A 16 -4.85 10.97 -3.10
N VAL A 17 -4.66 10.95 -4.41
CA VAL A 17 -3.66 11.79 -5.09
C VAL A 17 -4.43 12.79 -5.93
N ALA A 18 -4.18 14.08 -5.69
CA ALA A 18 -4.95 15.16 -6.32
C ALA A 18 -4.77 15.19 -7.86
N SER A 19 -3.60 14.81 -8.37
CA SER A 19 -3.34 14.69 -9.81
C SER A 19 -2.10 13.83 -10.10
N LEU A 20 -2.17 13.03 -11.18
CA LEU A 20 -1.05 12.27 -11.74
C LEU A 20 0.09 13.18 -12.25
N HIS A 21 -0.28 14.34 -12.79
CA HIS A 21 0.67 15.31 -13.33
C HIS A 21 1.49 15.95 -12.21
N HIS A 22 0.88 16.20 -11.04
CA HIS A 22 1.52 16.80 -9.87
C HIS A 22 2.13 15.78 -8.90
N CYS A 23 1.98 14.48 -9.15
CA CYS A 23 2.68 13.46 -8.38
C CYS A 23 4.12 13.38 -8.89
N GLU A 24 5.00 14.15 -8.26
CA GLU A 24 6.44 14.21 -8.55
C GLU A 24 7.29 13.50 -7.48
N LYS A 25 6.67 13.17 -6.34
CA LYS A 25 7.34 12.58 -5.17
C LYS A 25 6.50 11.43 -4.61
N LEU A 26 7.18 10.53 -3.91
CA LEU A 26 6.55 9.50 -3.09
C LEU A 26 5.55 10.13 -2.12
N THR A 27 4.31 9.67 -2.18
CA THR A 27 3.23 10.01 -1.25
C THR A 27 2.78 8.74 -0.55
N TYR A 28 2.41 8.84 0.72
CA TYR A 28 1.94 7.67 1.48
C TYR A 28 0.78 8.01 2.41
N SER A 29 -0.05 7.00 2.71
CA SER A 29 -1.13 7.13 3.68
C SER A 29 -0.58 7.23 5.12
N PRO A 30 -1.37 7.77 6.07
CA PRO A 30 -1.12 7.51 7.49
C PRO A 30 -0.96 6.01 7.77
N ALA A 31 -0.18 5.67 8.79
CA ALA A 31 0.02 4.28 9.19
C ALA A 31 -1.28 3.68 9.75
N CYS A 32 -1.57 2.45 9.38
CA CYS A 32 -2.63 1.63 9.96
C CYS A 32 -2.01 0.43 10.67
N TRP A 33 -2.36 0.25 11.94
CA TRP A 33 -1.85 -0.86 12.72
C TRP A 33 -2.74 -2.10 12.53
N ILE A 34 -2.16 -3.14 11.94
CA ILE A 34 -2.80 -4.45 11.74
C ILE A 34 -1.83 -5.49 12.24
N GLN A 35 -2.28 -6.39 13.11
CA GLN A 35 -1.40 -7.36 13.77
C GLN A 35 -0.17 -6.70 14.44
N ASN A 36 -0.33 -5.53 15.05
CA ASN A 36 0.75 -4.73 15.66
C ASN A 36 1.88 -4.33 14.69
N LEU A 37 1.64 -4.41 13.38
CA LEU A 37 2.54 -3.95 12.34
C LEU A 37 1.99 -2.66 11.70
N PRO A 38 2.83 -1.65 11.41
CA PRO A 38 2.41 -0.40 10.78
C PRO A 38 2.38 -0.51 9.25
N TRP A 39 1.17 -0.61 8.70
CA TRP A 39 0.93 -0.69 7.26
C TRP A 39 0.67 0.68 6.65
N LYS A 40 1.22 0.94 5.46
CA LYS A 40 1.00 2.16 4.69
C LYS A 40 0.75 1.82 3.22
N ILE A 41 -0.08 2.63 2.57
CA ILE A 41 -0.22 2.63 1.11
C ILE A 41 0.76 3.66 0.56
N PHE A 42 1.56 3.28 -0.42
CA PHE A 42 2.54 4.11 -1.11
C PHE A 42 2.10 4.36 -2.53
N ILE A 43 2.33 5.58 -2.98
CA ILE A 43 2.09 6.02 -4.35
C ILE A 43 3.28 6.84 -4.81
N GLU A 44 3.92 6.41 -5.90
CA GLU A 44 5.04 7.14 -6.48
C GLU A 44 5.00 7.17 -8.01
N PRO A 45 5.48 8.25 -8.64
CA PRO A 45 5.64 8.29 -10.08
C PRO A 45 6.80 7.38 -10.50
N VAL A 46 6.56 6.54 -11.51
CA VAL A 46 7.61 5.72 -12.14
C VAL A 46 7.63 6.00 -13.64
N VAL A 47 8.83 6.06 -14.23
CA VAL A 47 9.00 6.20 -15.67
C VAL A 47 9.46 4.86 -16.23
N GLN A 48 8.68 4.28 -17.13
CA GLN A 48 9.00 3.02 -17.78
C GLN A 48 8.82 3.16 -19.29
N SER A 49 9.87 2.85 -20.06
CA SER A 49 9.86 2.98 -21.53
C SER A 49 9.41 4.36 -22.02
N GLY A 50 9.88 5.43 -21.35
CA GLY A 50 9.54 6.82 -21.69
C GLY A 50 8.12 7.27 -21.31
N LYS A 51 7.31 6.40 -20.70
CA LYS A 51 5.95 6.72 -20.24
C LYS A 51 5.94 6.87 -18.72
N LYS A 52 5.16 7.85 -18.22
CA LYS A 52 4.95 8.06 -16.78
C LYS A 52 3.77 7.21 -16.30
N TYR A 53 3.98 6.51 -15.19
CA TYR A 53 2.96 5.71 -14.50
C TYR A 53 2.94 6.13 -13.03
N LEU A 54 1.87 5.80 -12.33
CA LEU A 54 1.92 5.70 -10.89
C LEU A 54 2.13 4.26 -10.48
N SER A 55 3.16 4.03 -9.68
CA SER A 55 3.23 2.83 -8.86
C SER A 55 2.35 3.01 -7.63
N VAL A 56 1.52 2.03 -7.34
CA VAL A 56 0.78 1.89 -6.08
C VAL A 56 1.17 0.58 -5.44
N TYR A 57 1.54 0.61 -4.16
CA TYR A 57 1.87 -0.59 -3.39
C TYR A 57 1.56 -0.40 -1.91
N VAL A 58 1.51 -1.51 -1.16
CA VAL A 58 1.33 -1.52 0.28
C VAL A 58 2.62 -2.02 0.92
N GLY A 59 3.07 -1.36 1.97
CA GLY A 59 4.26 -1.76 2.70
C GLY A 59 4.07 -1.69 4.20
N CYS A 60 4.90 -2.43 4.92
CA CYS A 60 4.98 -2.38 6.36
C CYS A 60 6.33 -1.72 6.73
N THR A 61 6.27 -0.52 7.35
CA THR A 61 7.47 0.30 7.62
C THR A 61 7.90 0.21 9.07
N GLN A 62 8.02 -0.99 9.62
CA GLN A 62 8.52 -1.13 10.97
C GLN A 62 10.04 -1.10 10.98
N SER A 63 10.61 0.10 11.13
CA SER A 63 12.03 0.24 11.44
C SER A 63 12.32 -0.32 12.83
N GLY A 64 13.29 -1.22 12.95
CA GLY A 64 13.83 -1.67 14.24
C GLY A 64 13.18 -2.90 14.88
N ILE A 65 12.32 -3.63 14.16
CA ILE A 65 12.01 -5.02 14.54
C ILE A 65 12.69 -5.92 13.53
N GLU A 66 13.82 -6.51 13.93
CA GLU A 66 14.48 -7.54 13.13
C GLU A 66 13.64 -8.84 13.19
N HIS A 67 13.58 -9.59 12.08
CA HIS A 67 12.97 -10.94 11.98
C HIS A 67 11.44 -11.07 12.01
N TRP A 68 10.64 -10.03 11.76
CA TRP A 68 9.20 -10.22 11.60
C TRP A 68 8.83 -10.71 10.20
N THR A 69 7.76 -11.52 10.13
CA THR A 69 7.09 -11.89 8.89
C THR A 69 5.59 -11.72 9.05
N CYS A 70 4.90 -11.33 7.99
CA CYS A 70 3.45 -11.21 7.99
C CYS A 70 2.88 -11.73 6.66
N ARG A 71 1.93 -12.66 6.76
CA ARG A 71 1.11 -13.06 5.62
C ARG A 71 -0.11 -12.15 5.56
N ALA A 72 -0.32 -11.50 4.42
CA ALA A 72 -1.46 -10.62 4.21
C ALA A 72 -2.12 -10.85 2.85
N VAL A 73 -3.43 -10.64 2.80
CA VAL A 73 -4.18 -10.48 1.56
C VAL A 73 -4.43 -8.98 1.38
N VAL A 74 -4.07 -8.44 0.22
CA VAL A 74 -4.18 -7.02 -0.10
C VAL A 74 -4.99 -6.87 -1.37
N GLU A 75 -6.06 -6.09 -1.27
CA GLU A 75 -6.89 -5.69 -2.40
C GLU A 75 -6.77 -4.18 -2.61
N ILE A 76 -6.35 -3.78 -3.81
CA ILE A 76 -6.16 -2.38 -4.19
C ILE A 76 -7.28 -2.00 -5.17
N TYR A 77 -8.02 -0.97 -4.78
CA TYR A 77 -9.14 -0.41 -5.51
C TYR A 77 -8.78 0.97 -6.03
N LYS A 78 -9.09 1.27 -7.28
CA LYS A 78 -9.11 2.65 -7.80
C LYS A 78 -10.54 3.15 -7.84
N LEU A 79 -10.71 4.31 -7.25
CA LEU A 79 -11.98 5.02 -7.19
C LEU A 79 -11.97 6.08 -8.30
N PHE A 80 -12.76 5.88 -9.36
CA PHE A 80 -13.12 6.92 -10.30
C PHE A 80 -14.60 7.22 -10.11
N GLY A 81 -14.94 8.37 -9.51
CA GLY A 81 -16.32 8.66 -9.11
C GLY A 81 -16.82 7.77 -7.97
N LEU A 82 -18.08 7.34 -8.04
CA LEU A 82 -18.77 6.61 -6.95
C LEU A 82 -18.54 5.08 -6.95
N THR A 83 -18.03 4.50 -8.03
CA THR A 83 -17.89 3.03 -8.15
C THR A 83 -16.43 2.58 -7.98
N PRO A 84 -16.10 1.80 -6.93
CA PRO A 84 -14.78 1.20 -6.80
C PRO A 84 -14.54 0.15 -7.88
N LYS A 85 -13.37 0.19 -8.52
CA LYS A 85 -12.87 -0.90 -9.37
C LYS A 85 -11.65 -1.54 -8.72
N ILE A 86 -11.69 -2.85 -8.51
CA ILE A 86 -10.51 -3.63 -8.10
C ILE A 86 -9.52 -3.57 -9.27
N ILE A 87 -8.29 -3.18 -8.98
CA ILE A 87 -7.21 -3.23 -9.97
C ILE A 87 -6.31 -4.43 -9.70
N ARG A 88 -6.16 -4.84 -8.44
CA ARG A 88 -5.35 -5.99 -8.08
C ARG A 88 -5.74 -6.56 -6.72
N ALA A 89 -5.74 -7.88 -6.62
CA ALA A 89 -5.75 -8.61 -5.37
C ALA A 89 -4.48 -9.48 -5.32
N ASN A 90 -3.68 -9.36 -4.26
CA ASN A 90 -2.51 -10.19 -4.04
C ASN A 90 -2.55 -10.82 -2.65
N THR A 91 -2.14 -12.08 -2.56
CA THR A 91 -1.80 -12.72 -1.28
C THR A 91 -0.29 -12.86 -1.21
N GLY A 92 0.30 -12.51 -0.07
CA GLY A 92 1.75 -12.39 0.04
C GLY A 92 2.33 -12.58 1.42
N LEU A 93 3.62 -12.90 1.45
CA LEU A 93 4.46 -12.90 2.65
C LEU A 93 5.38 -11.67 2.62
N ILE A 94 5.18 -10.75 3.55
CA ILE A 94 6.06 -9.59 3.77
C ILE A 94 6.99 -9.92 4.93
N PHE A 95 8.27 -9.62 4.80
CA PHE A 95 9.26 -9.89 5.84
C PHE A 95 10.30 -8.79 5.88
N ASP A 96 10.84 -8.55 7.07
CA ASP A 96 11.93 -7.58 7.26
C ASP A 96 13.24 -8.14 6.72
N SER A 97 13.42 -8.01 5.42
CA SER A 97 14.73 -8.05 4.80
C SER A 97 14.89 -6.77 3.98
N ALA A 98 16.12 -6.29 3.84
CA ALA A 98 16.46 -5.20 2.94
C ALA A 98 15.96 -5.41 1.49
N ALA A 99 15.51 -6.62 1.14
CA ALA A 99 14.97 -6.98 -0.16
C ALA A 99 13.43 -6.90 -0.31
N SER A 100 12.60 -6.84 0.76
CA SER A 100 11.13 -6.87 0.56
C SER A 100 10.25 -6.39 1.74
N THR A 101 10.22 -5.08 2.00
CA THR A 101 9.27 -4.45 2.95
C THR A 101 7.97 -3.96 2.31
N SER A 102 7.83 -4.13 1.00
CA SER A 102 6.71 -3.64 0.18
C SER A 102 6.18 -4.69 -0.80
N TRP A 103 4.87 -4.67 -1.04
CA TRP A 103 4.13 -5.62 -1.87
C TRP A 103 3.08 -4.94 -2.74
N GLY A 104 2.77 -5.54 -3.89
CA GLY A 104 1.59 -5.19 -4.68
C GLY A 104 1.76 -4.03 -5.67
N HIS A 105 2.96 -3.86 -6.24
CA HIS A 105 3.29 -2.83 -7.22
C HIS A 105 2.35 -2.84 -8.45
N ILE A 106 1.50 -1.83 -8.60
CA ILE A 106 0.65 -1.64 -9.78
C ILE A 106 1.12 -0.39 -10.51
N SER A 107 1.51 -0.51 -11.78
CA SER A 107 1.76 0.64 -12.65
C SER A 107 0.46 1.08 -13.32
N LEU A 108 -0.11 2.20 -12.90
CA LEU A 108 -1.25 2.84 -13.54
C LEU A 108 -0.76 3.81 -14.61
N CYS A 109 -1.04 3.54 -15.88
CA CYS A 109 -0.78 4.49 -16.97
C CYS A 109 -1.60 5.76 -16.74
N SER A 110 -1.03 6.94 -17.05
CA SER A 110 -1.88 8.06 -17.46
C SER A 110 -2.47 7.70 -18.82
N GLY A 111 -3.76 7.37 -18.86
CA GLY A 111 -4.50 7.40 -20.13
C GLY A 111 -4.41 8.82 -20.69
N MET A 112 -4.14 8.92 -22.00
CA MET A 112 -4.18 10.14 -22.81
C MET A 112 -5.49 10.90 -22.61
#